data_AF-A0A8H3M132-F1
#
_entry.id   AF-A0A8H3M132-F1
#
_cell.length_a   1.000
_cell.length_b   1.000
_cell.length_c   1.000
_cell.angle_alpha   90.00
_cell.angle_beta   90.00
_cell.angle_gamma   90.00
#
_symmetry.space_group_name_H-M   'P 1'
#
loop_
_entity.id
_entity.type
_entity.pdbx_description
1 polymer ?
#
loop_
_entity_poly.entity_id
_entity_poly.type
_entity_poly.pdbx_seq_one_letter_code
_entity_poly.pdbx_strand_id
1 'polypeptide(L)'
;MQSYKERIKKLRQAEDPEEYVLKLAQTIFPNKDKYHQIMDDYKSYYGKDPKILNSIMELYKLYYRLAKDYFVTEDKIDEEAEDFLNS
;
A
#
# COMPACT_ATOMS: atom_id res chain seq x y z
N MET A 1 -9.07 -8.65 -0.17
CA MET A 1 -7.98 -8.35 -1.14
C MET A 1 -8.59 -8.08 -2.51
N GLN A 2 -8.38 -6.92 -3.12
CA GLN A 2 -8.48 -6.81 -4.58
C GLN A 2 -7.56 -7.89 -5.17
N SER A 3 -8.04 -8.72 -6.10
CA SER A 3 -7.22 -9.83 -6.60
C SER A 3 -5.97 -9.26 -7.29
N TYR A 4 -4.79 -9.86 -7.06
CA TYR A 4 -3.55 -9.45 -7.73
C TYR A 4 -3.75 -9.34 -9.25
N LYS A 5 -4.55 -10.24 -9.83
CA LYS A 5 -4.96 -10.24 -11.23
C LYS A 5 -5.68 -8.96 -11.65
N GLU A 6 -6.60 -8.43 -10.84
CA GLU A 6 -7.26 -7.15 -11.10
C GLU A 6 -6.29 -5.97 -11.08
N ARG A 7 -5.34 -5.96 -10.13
CA ARG A 7 -4.33 -4.90 -10.04
C ARG A 7 -3.46 -4.86 -11.30
N ILE A 8 -3.06 -6.01 -11.83
CA ILE A 8 -2.31 -6.10 -13.08
C ILE A 8 -3.17 -5.70 -14.29
N LYS A 9 -4.46 -6.06 -14.32
CA LYS A 9 -5.36 -5.62 -15.38
C LYS A 9 -5.48 -4.09 -15.41
N LYS A 10 -5.71 -3.47 -14.24
CA LYS A 10 -5.79 -2.02 -14.09
C LYS A 10 -4.47 -1.32 -14.45
N LEU A 11 -3.32 -1.85 -14.01
CA LEU A 11 -2.01 -1.32 -14.38
C LEU A 11 -1.81 -1.24 -15.90
N ARG A 12 -2.19 -2.29 -16.64
CA ARG A 12 -2.08 -2.31 -18.11
C ARG A 12 -3.04 -1.36 -18.82
N GLN A 13 -4.07 -0.88 -18.13
CA GLN A 13 -5.08 0.03 -18.65
C GLN A 13 -4.88 1.47 -18.14
N ALA A 14 -3.91 1.68 -17.25
CA ALA A 14 -3.64 3.00 -16.70
C ALA A 14 -3.04 3.91 -17.78
N GLU A 15 -3.55 5.13 -17.85
CA GLU A 15 -2.99 6.18 -18.70
C GLU A 15 -1.58 6.55 -18.25
N ASP A 16 -1.37 6.63 -16.93
CA ASP A 16 -0.07 6.75 -16.29
C ASP A 16 0.17 5.53 -15.36
N PRO A 17 0.96 4.54 -15.83
CA PRO A 17 1.28 3.36 -15.04
C PRO A 17 2.10 3.67 -13.79
N GLU A 18 3.01 4.64 -13.83
CA GLU A 18 3.81 5.04 -12.67
C GLU A 18 2.93 5.63 -11.57
N GLU A 19 2.06 6.57 -11.91
CA GLU A 19 1.12 7.19 -10.97
C GLU A 19 0.13 6.16 -10.40
N TYR A 20 -0.35 5.23 -11.24
CA TYR A 20 -1.19 4.13 -10.76
C TYR A 20 -0.47 3.27 -9.71
N VAL A 21 0.80 2.92 -9.93
CA VAL A 21 1.58 2.14 -8.95
C VAL A 21 1.78 2.93 -7.66
N LEU A 22 2.06 4.24 -7.75
CA LEU A 22 2.21 5.10 -6.58
C LEU A 22 0.92 5.18 -5.75
N LYS A 23 -0.22 5.48 -6.39
CA LYS A 23 -1.53 5.54 -5.72
C LYS A 23 -1.91 4.19 -5.11
N LEU A 24 -1.62 3.09 -5.79
CA LEU A 24 -1.84 1.75 -5.28
C LEU A 24 -1.00 1.48 -4.02
N ALA A 25 0.27 1.88 -4.03
CA ALA A 25 1.16 1.74 -2.89
C ALA A 25 0.66 2.53 -1.67
N GLN A 26 0.29 3.80 -1.87
CA GLN A 26 -0.29 4.67 -0.83
C GLN A 26 -1.60 4.09 -0.25
N THR A 27 -2.46 3.54 -1.11
CA THR A 27 -3.74 2.94 -0.67
C THR A 27 -3.52 1.67 0.17
N ILE A 28 -2.55 0.82 -0.21
CA ILE A 28 -2.26 -0.42 0.52
C ILE A 28 -1.55 -0.12 1.85
N PHE A 29 -0.66 0.88 1.85
CA PHE A 29 0.16 1.26 3.00
C PHE A 29 -0.07 2.72 3.35
N PRO A 30 -1.16 3.07 4.04
CA PRO A 30 -1.41 4.44 4.47
C PRO A 30 -0.48 4.88 5.61
N ASN A 31 0.05 3.93 6.39
CA ASN A 31 0.98 4.18 7.48
C ASN A 31 1.87 2.96 7.77
N LYS A 32 2.84 3.15 8.68
CA LYS A 32 3.83 2.13 9.06
C LYS A 32 3.21 0.92 9.75
N ASP A 33 2.21 1.12 10.60
CA ASP A 33 1.59 0.02 11.34
C ASP A 33 0.81 -0.91 10.41
N LYS A 34 0.12 -0.34 9.42
CA LYS A 34 -0.59 -1.10 8.41
C LYS A 34 0.36 -1.95 7.58
N TYR A 35 1.55 -1.43 7.27
CA TYR A 35 2.61 -2.20 6.62
C TYR A 35 3.02 -3.43 7.43
N HIS A 36 3.33 -3.27 8.72
CA HIS A 36 3.72 -4.40 9.56
C HIS A 36 2.61 -5.45 9.70
N GLN A 37 1.37 -5.00 9.94
CA GLN A 37 0.21 -5.89 10.03
C GLN A 37 0.09 -6.76 8.78
N ILE A 38 0.12 -6.14 7.59
CA ILE A 38 0.01 -6.86 6.32
C ILE A 38 1.17 -7.83 6.14
N MET A 39 2.40 -7.43 6.48
CA MET A 39 3.57 -8.31 6.35
C MET A 39 3.45 -9.55 7.24
N ASP A 40 2.93 -9.41 8.46
CA ASP A 40 2.74 -10.53 9.38
C ASP A 40 1.57 -11.43 8.96
N ASP A 41 0.49 -10.86 8.44
CA ASP A 41 -0.61 -11.64 7.85
C ASP A 41 -0.08 -12.55 6.73
N TYR A 42 0.70 -12.02 5.79
CA TYR A 42 1.23 -12.80 4.68
C TYR A 42 2.25 -13.86 5.12
N LYS A 43 3.07 -13.59 6.15
CA LYS A 43 3.93 -14.62 6.76
C LYS A 43 3.10 -15.76 7.35
N SER A 44 1.99 -15.45 8.03
CA SER A 44 1.08 -16.45 8.58
C SER A 44 0.42 -17.31 7.48
N TYR A 45 -0.09 -16.67 6.42
CA TYR A 45 -0.77 -17.36 5.33
C TYR A 45 0.15 -18.19 4.44
N TYR A 46 1.33 -17.68 4.09
CA TYR A 46 2.25 -18.30 3.12
C TYR A 46 3.53 -18.85 3.74
N GLY A 47 3.62 -18.94 5.07
CA GLY A 47 4.83 -19.42 5.77
C GLY A 47 5.33 -20.80 5.32
N LYS A 48 4.45 -21.62 4.74
CA LYS A 48 4.79 -22.95 4.19
C LYS A 48 5.20 -22.94 2.70
N ASP A 49 5.01 -21.82 1.99
CA ASP A 49 5.47 -21.63 0.61
C ASP A 49 6.46 -20.44 0.55
N PRO A 50 7.76 -20.70 0.77
CA PRO A 50 8.75 -19.64 0.84
C PRO A 50 8.93 -18.88 -0.49
N LYS A 51 8.63 -19.52 -1.63
CA LYS A 51 8.76 -18.86 -2.94
C LYS A 51 7.69 -17.79 -3.11
N ILE A 52 6.44 -18.12 -2.77
CA ILE A 52 5.33 -17.16 -2.81
C ILE A 52 5.53 -16.08 -1.74
N LEU A 53 5.85 -16.47 -0.51
CA LEU A 53 6.06 -15.52 0.60
C LEU A 53 7.14 -14.48 0.25
N ASN A 54 8.32 -14.94 -0.19
CA ASN A 54 9.42 -14.04 -0.52
C ASN A 54 9.06 -13.08 -1.66
N SER A 55 8.33 -13.57 -2.67
CA SER A 55 7.90 -12.75 -3.81
C SER A 55 6.93 -11.64 -3.36
N ILE A 56 6.00 -11.95 -2.45
CA ILE A 56 5.06 -10.98 -1.89
C ILE A 56 5.79 -9.97 -0.99
N MET A 57 6.69 -10.44 -0.12
CA MET A 57 7.46 -9.57 0.77
C MET A 57 8.32 -8.57 -0.01
N GLU A 58 8.99 -8.99 -1.09
CA GLU A 58 9.77 -8.07 -1.93
C GLU A 58 8.87 -7.05 -2.64
N LEU A 59 7.74 -7.47 -3.22
CA LEU A 59 6.78 -6.54 -3.82
C LEU A 59 6.29 -5.50 -2.81
N TYR A 60 5.96 -5.93 -1.59
CA TYR A 60 5.37 -5.06 -0.58
C TYR A 60 6.42 -4.14 0.05
N LYS A 61 7.70 -4.56 0.12
CA LYS A 61 8.81 -3.65 0.45
C LYS A 61 8.95 -2.53 -0.58
N LEU A 62 8.80 -2.82 -1.88
CA LEU A 62 8.85 -1.80 -2.92
C LEU A 62 7.69 -0.81 -2.79
N TYR A 63 6.47 -1.29 -2.62
CA TYR A 63 5.30 -0.44 -2.36
C TYR A 63 5.47 0.42 -1.10
N TYR A 64 5.97 -0.16 -0.01
CA TYR A 64 6.25 0.61 1.21
C TYR A 64 7.25 1.75 0.96
N ARG A 65 8.32 1.50 0.21
CA ARG A 65 9.31 2.54 -0.14
C ARG A 65 8.71 3.68 -0.96
N LEU A 66 7.75 3.38 -1.83
CA LEU A 66 7.02 4.40 -2.60
C LEU A 66 6.03 5.19 -1.74
N ALA A 67 5.37 4.53 -0.78
CA ALA A 67 4.30 5.14 0.00
C ALA A 67 4.79 5.90 1.24
N LYS A 68 5.91 5.49 1.84
CA LYS A 68 6.35 6.00 3.17
C LYS A 68 6.56 7.51 3.24
N ASP A 69 6.96 8.13 2.14
CA ASP A 69 7.22 9.58 2.09
C ASP A 69 5.90 10.38 2.00
N TYR A 70 4.78 9.69 1.80
CA TYR A 70 3.41 10.23 1.72
C TYR A 70 2.54 9.80 2.90
N PHE A 71 3.09 9.11 3.91
CA PHE A 71 2.31 8.76 5.08
C PHE A 71 1.77 10.03 5.72
N VAL A 72 0.46 10.01 5.97
CA VAL A 72 -0.21 11.13 6.63
C VAL A 72 0.35 11.19 8.05
N THR A 73 1.04 12.28 8.37
CA THR A 73 1.42 12.60 9.75
C THR A 73 0.17 13.05 10.49
N GLU A 74 0.12 12.87 11.81
CA GLU A 74 -1.01 13.33 12.63
C GLU A 74 -1.34 14.81 12.33
N ASP A 75 -0.31 15.63 12.09
CA ASP A 75 -0.43 17.03 11.67
C ASP A 75 -1.31 17.26 10.42
N LYS A 76 -1.25 16.39 9.41
CA LYS A 76 -2.07 16.53 8.18
C LYS A 76 -3.50 16.05 8.38
N ILE A 77 -3.73 15.12 9.30
CA ILE A 77 -5.06 14.64 9.66
C ILE A 77 -5.79 15.73 10.45
N ASP A 78 -5.09 16.39 11.37
CA ASP A 78 -5.63 17.49 12.16
C ASP A 78 -5.94 18.70 11.25
N GLU A 79 -5.06 19.02 10.29
CA GLU A 79 -5.29 20.11 9.33
C GLU A 79 -6.51 19.84 8.41
N GLU A 80 -6.65 18.61 7.88
CA GLU A 80 -7.83 18.21 7.10
C GLU A 80 -9.13 18.16 7.95
N ALA A 81 -9.02 17.77 9.22
CA ALA A 81 -10.15 17.74 10.14
C ALA A 81 -10.61 19.15 10.55
N GLU A 82 -9.68 20.08 10.78
CA GLU A 82 -9.97 21.48 11.04
C GLU A 82 -10.60 22.17 9.82
N ASP A 83 -10.08 21.95 8.61
CA ASP A 83 -10.67 22.49 7.38
C ASP A 83 -12.09 21.94 7.13
N PHE A 84 -12.35 20.66 7.42
CA PHE A 84 -13.70 20.09 7.33
C PHE A 84 -14.66 20.66 8.37
N LEU A 85 -14.21 20.93 9.59
CA LEU A 85 -15.04 21.50 10.65
C LEU A 85 -15.32 23.00 10.46
N ASN A 86 -14.45 23.70 9.72
CA ASN A 86 -14.55 25.14 9.46
C ASN A 86 -15.21 25.50 8.11
N SER A 87 -15.70 24.51 7.35
CA SER A 87 -16.38 24.70 6.06
C SER A 87 -17.88 24.40 6.11
#